data_AF-A0A8E2EIQ3-F1
#
_entry.id   AF-A0A8E2EIQ3-F1
#
_cell.length_a   1.000
_cell.length_b   1.000
_cell.length_c   1.000
_cell.angle_alpha   90.00
_cell.angle_beta   90.00
_cell.angle_gamma   90.00
#
_symmetry.space_group_name_H-M   'P 1'
#
loop_
_entity.id
_entity.type
_entity.pdbx_description
1 polymer ?
#
loop_
_entity_poly.entity_id
_entity_poly.type
_entity_poly.pdbx_seq_one_letter_code
_entity_poly.pdbx_strand_id
1 'polypeptide(L)'
;METCSGGEGDSRTIVVGWNKAAVWGMAAQIGAKQAEEKHEKRKEEWGEVLEAHREFVKNNAKKSPKTFAYKNAVGSYAVLVDIAMAGPLGLEAAFDFGLLEGTMLLADSTVKLELLRDEHEGSEKEDDEDEDDDEDDDNAGVRGGKKRQAPSVVPKARKAKSRKPNPAHPRRIYLQWRGRETQENEIQLDYDNSNTGYIDFTDNACTKFEGVASFSLVGEDVAFEGLKIGTTPQARAEPWSNFSEEEYESARVGRWH
;
A
#
# COMPACT_ATOMS: atom_id res chain seq x y z
N MET A 1 -10.93 -0.49 -49.04
CA MET A 1 -9.93 -1.24 -48.26
C MET A 1 -10.18 -0.90 -46.80
N GLU A 2 -10.46 -1.89 -45.99
CA GLU A 2 -10.88 -1.78 -44.59
C GLU A 2 -9.79 -2.33 -43.69
N THR A 3 -9.59 -1.70 -42.53
CA THR A 3 -8.65 -2.15 -41.51
C THR A 3 -9.31 -2.13 -40.14
N CYS A 4 -8.98 -3.11 -39.31
CA CYS A 4 -9.42 -3.17 -37.91
C CYS A 4 -8.35 -3.91 -37.11
N SER A 5 -8.15 -3.58 -35.83
CA SER A 5 -7.23 -4.31 -34.96
C SER A 5 -8.00 -5.22 -34.02
N GLY A 6 -7.55 -6.47 -33.89
CA GLY A 6 -7.97 -7.38 -32.83
C GLY A 6 -6.86 -7.61 -31.81
N GLY A 7 -7.23 -7.86 -30.55
CA GLY A 7 -6.28 -8.12 -29.46
C GLY A 7 -5.73 -6.86 -28.77
N GLU A 8 -4.89 -7.06 -27.77
CA GLU A 8 -4.42 -6.01 -26.83
C GLU A 8 -2.91 -6.04 -26.59
N GLY A 9 -2.32 -4.87 -26.30
CA GLY A 9 -0.89 -4.72 -26.00
C GLY A 9 0.02 -5.27 -27.09
N ASP A 10 1.08 -5.97 -26.69
CA ASP A 10 2.08 -6.58 -27.58
C ASP A 10 1.51 -7.68 -28.50
N SER A 11 0.30 -8.15 -28.22
CA SER A 11 -0.39 -9.19 -29.00
C SER A 11 -1.39 -8.63 -30.02
N ARG A 12 -1.40 -7.30 -30.23
CA ARG A 12 -2.34 -6.64 -31.16
C ARG A 12 -2.07 -7.05 -32.61
N THR A 13 -3.10 -7.54 -33.28
CA THR A 13 -3.07 -7.97 -34.68
C THR A 13 -3.88 -7.04 -35.56
N ILE A 14 -3.30 -6.54 -36.65
CA ILE A 14 -4.01 -5.72 -37.64
C ILE A 14 -4.62 -6.62 -38.71
N VAL A 15 -5.93 -6.55 -38.88
CA VAL A 15 -6.70 -7.24 -39.91
C VAL A 15 -6.97 -6.25 -41.05
N VAL A 16 -6.66 -6.66 -42.28
CA VAL A 16 -6.81 -5.85 -43.50
C VAL A 16 -7.60 -6.63 -44.54
N GLY A 17 -8.55 -5.99 -45.21
CA GLY A 17 -9.33 -6.66 -46.26
C GLY A 17 -10.26 -5.73 -47.05
N TRP A 18 -11.04 -6.31 -47.96
CA TRP A 18 -11.96 -5.54 -48.81
C TRP A 18 -13.42 -5.61 -48.34
N ASN A 19 -13.74 -6.53 -47.41
CA ASN A 19 -15.06 -6.69 -46.84
C ASN A 19 -15.06 -6.25 -45.37
N LYS A 20 -15.80 -5.19 -45.07
CA LYS A 20 -15.88 -4.61 -43.73
C LYS A 20 -16.35 -5.62 -42.68
N ALA A 21 -17.40 -6.37 -42.96
CA ALA A 21 -17.95 -7.34 -42.01
C ALA A 21 -16.95 -8.48 -41.71
N ALA A 22 -16.21 -8.95 -42.72
CA ALA A 22 -15.19 -9.97 -42.55
C ALA A 22 -13.99 -9.46 -41.74
N VAL A 23 -13.51 -8.24 -42.04
CA VAL A 23 -12.39 -7.61 -41.31
C VAL A 23 -12.73 -7.41 -39.84
N TRP A 24 -13.93 -6.91 -39.55
CA TRP A 24 -14.38 -6.66 -38.18
C TRP A 24 -14.68 -7.97 -37.43
N GLY A 25 -15.29 -8.95 -38.10
CA GLY A 25 -15.54 -10.27 -37.52
C GLY A 25 -14.26 -10.99 -37.13
N MET A 26 -13.22 -10.92 -37.96
CA MET A 26 -11.92 -11.53 -37.66
C MET A 26 -11.19 -10.79 -36.54
N ALA A 27 -11.21 -9.45 -36.52
CA ALA A 27 -10.65 -8.67 -35.41
C ALA A 27 -11.33 -9.01 -34.07
N ALA A 28 -12.66 -9.16 -34.07
CA ALA A 28 -13.41 -9.60 -32.89
C ALA A 28 -13.07 -11.02 -32.45
N GLN A 29 -12.90 -11.96 -33.39
CA GLN A 29 -12.48 -13.33 -33.09
C GLN A 29 -11.08 -13.38 -32.45
N ILE A 30 -10.14 -12.58 -32.94
CA ILE A 30 -8.80 -12.47 -32.36
C ILE A 30 -8.89 -11.96 -30.91
N GLY A 31 -9.69 -10.91 -30.67
CA GLY A 31 -9.92 -10.40 -29.32
C GLY A 31 -10.56 -11.43 -28.39
N ALA A 32 -11.57 -12.16 -28.86
CA ALA A 32 -12.24 -13.21 -28.08
C ALA A 32 -11.28 -14.37 -27.74
N LYS A 33 -10.47 -14.82 -28.70
CA LYS A 33 -9.49 -15.90 -28.47
C LYS A 33 -8.43 -15.49 -27.45
N GLN A 34 -7.91 -14.27 -27.54
CA GLN A 34 -6.96 -13.77 -26.54
C GLN A 34 -7.57 -13.62 -25.16
N ALA A 35 -8.83 -13.18 -25.06
CA ALA A 35 -9.53 -13.11 -23.78
C ALA A 35 -9.72 -14.51 -23.15
N GLU A 36 -10.05 -15.52 -23.96
CA GLU A 36 -10.18 -16.91 -23.53
C GLU A 36 -8.83 -17.49 -23.04
N GLU A 37 -7.75 -17.29 -23.80
CA GLU A 37 -6.40 -17.71 -23.41
C GLU A 37 -5.94 -17.02 -22.11
N LYS A 38 -6.17 -15.72 -21.98
CA LYS A 38 -5.88 -14.97 -20.74
C LYS A 38 -6.70 -15.50 -19.55
N HIS A 39 -7.97 -15.82 -19.78
CA HIS A 39 -8.85 -16.37 -18.74
C HIS A 39 -8.40 -17.78 -18.32
N GLU A 40 -8.00 -18.62 -19.27
CA GLU A 40 -7.48 -19.96 -18.99
C GLU A 40 -6.17 -19.91 -18.21
N LYS A 41 -5.21 -19.07 -18.64
CA LYS A 41 -3.95 -18.85 -17.93
C LYS A 41 -4.17 -18.35 -16.50
N ARG A 42 -5.06 -17.36 -16.32
CA ARG A 42 -5.42 -16.84 -14.99
C ARG A 42 -6.06 -17.93 -14.12
N LYS A 43 -6.88 -18.80 -14.71
CA LYS A 43 -7.50 -19.91 -13.99
C LYS A 43 -6.49 -20.96 -13.53
N GLU A 44 -5.47 -21.24 -14.35
CA GLU A 44 -4.36 -22.12 -14.00
C GLU A 44 -3.52 -21.53 -12.87
N GLU A 45 -3.06 -20.28 -13.02
CA GLU A 45 -2.32 -19.53 -11.99
C GLU A 45 -3.10 -19.46 -10.67
N TRP A 46 -4.41 -19.20 -10.74
CA TRP A 46 -5.27 -19.22 -9.55
C TRP A 46 -5.41 -20.62 -8.94
N GLY A 47 -5.38 -21.66 -9.76
CA GLY A 47 -5.39 -23.06 -9.31
C GLY A 47 -4.17 -23.39 -8.45
N GLU A 48 -2.98 -23.00 -8.89
CA GLU A 48 -1.72 -23.15 -8.16
C GLU A 48 -1.73 -22.38 -6.83
N VAL A 49 -2.19 -21.13 -6.86
CA VAL A 49 -2.38 -20.29 -5.67
C VAL A 49 -3.30 -20.96 -4.65
N LEU A 50 -4.44 -21.48 -5.09
CA LEU A 50 -5.39 -22.17 -4.22
C LEU A 50 -4.79 -23.46 -3.64
N GLU A 51 -3.94 -24.15 -4.40
CA GLU A 51 -3.22 -25.32 -3.90
C GLU A 51 -2.21 -24.95 -2.83
N ALA A 52 -1.36 -23.95 -3.08
CA ALA A 52 -0.41 -23.44 -2.10
C ALA A 52 -1.11 -22.99 -0.80
N HIS A 53 -2.23 -22.28 -0.92
CA HIS A 53 -3.04 -21.89 0.23
C HIS A 53 -3.62 -23.12 0.98
N ARG A 54 -4.16 -24.11 0.26
CA ARG A 54 -4.66 -25.35 0.88
C ARG A 54 -3.56 -26.09 1.65
N GLU A 55 -2.37 -26.20 1.07
CA GLU A 55 -1.22 -26.81 1.74
C GLU A 55 -0.80 -26.02 2.98
N PHE A 56 -0.73 -24.68 2.87
CA PHE A 56 -0.45 -23.80 3.99
C PHE A 56 -1.43 -24.01 5.13
N VAL A 57 -2.73 -23.97 4.85
CA VAL A 57 -3.80 -24.16 5.85
C VAL A 57 -3.71 -25.55 6.47
N LYS A 58 -3.52 -26.61 5.67
CA LYS A 58 -3.38 -27.98 6.16
C LYS A 58 -2.19 -28.12 7.12
N ASN A 59 -1.05 -27.52 6.78
CA ASN A 59 0.16 -27.57 7.59
C ASN A 59 0.06 -26.73 8.88
N ASN A 60 -0.82 -25.71 8.89
CA ASN A 60 -0.95 -24.78 10.02
C ASN A 60 -2.26 -24.92 10.82
N ALA A 61 -3.20 -25.79 10.41
CA ALA A 61 -4.50 -25.95 11.06
C ALA A 61 -4.41 -26.22 12.57
N LYS A 62 -3.42 -27.01 13.01
CA LYS A 62 -3.20 -27.34 14.44
C LYS A 62 -2.63 -26.19 15.27
N LYS A 63 -2.13 -25.13 14.62
CA LYS A 63 -1.50 -23.95 15.24
C LYS A 63 -2.45 -22.75 15.29
N SER A 64 -3.71 -22.93 14.89
CA SER A 64 -4.66 -21.82 14.83
C SER A 64 -4.90 -21.22 16.23
N PRO A 65 -4.73 -19.90 16.40
CA PRO A 65 -4.87 -19.24 17.67
C PRO A 65 -6.35 -19.11 18.07
N LYS A 66 -6.61 -19.15 19.38
CA LYS A 66 -7.98 -19.02 19.93
C LYS A 66 -8.55 -17.61 19.79
N THR A 67 -7.69 -16.60 19.73
CA THR A 67 -8.06 -15.20 19.63
C THR A 67 -7.33 -14.57 18.45
N PHE A 68 -7.99 -13.63 17.78
CA PHE A 68 -7.36 -12.82 16.74
C PHE A 68 -6.23 -11.97 17.33
N ALA A 69 -5.13 -11.89 16.60
CA ALA A 69 -4.06 -10.94 16.84
C ALA A 69 -3.51 -10.50 15.48
N TYR A 70 -3.50 -9.20 15.23
CA TYR A 70 -3.07 -8.65 13.93
C TYR A 70 -1.64 -9.07 13.55
N LYS A 71 -0.77 -9.33 14.54
CA LYS A 71 0.60 -9.85 14.32
C LYS A 71 0.64 -11.20 13.61
N ASN A 72 -0.44 -11.99 13.65
CA ASN A 72 -0.55 -13.23 12.89
C ASN A 72 -0.71 -12.98 11.39
N ALA A 73 -0.99 -11.74 10.97
CA ALA A 73 -1.08 -11.36 9.57
C ALA A 73 0.28 -11.40 8.86
N VAL A 74 1.41 -11.38 9.58
CA VAL A 74 2.75 -11.43 8.97
C VAL A 74 2.91 -12.66 8.07
N GLY A 75 3.41 -12.44 6.85
CA GLY A 75 3.63 -13.47 5.84
C GLY A 75 3.22 -13.02 4.44
N SER A 76 3.21 -13.99 3.52
CA SER A 76 2.92 -13.76 2.10
C SER A 76 1.49 -14.17 1.75
N TYR A 77 0.86 -13.37 0.90
CA TYR A 77 -0.50 -13.57 0.40
C TYR A 77 -0.53 -13.57 -1.11
N ALA A 78 -1.44 -14.35 -1.69
CA ALA A 78 -1.57 -14.53 -3.13
C ALA A 78 -2.17 -13.34 -3.91
N VAL A 79 -2.26 -12.17 -3.29
CA VAL A 79 -2.52 -10.87 -3.96
C VAL A 79 -1.19 -10.11 -4.11
N LEU A 80 -0.08 -10.84 -4.09
CA LEU A 80 1.30 -10.35 -3.96
C LEU A 80 1.40 -9.27 -2.87
N VAL A 81 0.83 -9.56 -1.70
CA VAL A 81 0.99 -8.73 -0.51
C VAL A 81 1.90 -9.48 0.44
N ASP A 82 3.02 -8.86 0.79
CA ASP A 82 4.01 -9.37 1.72
C ASP A 82 4.01 -8.51 2.97
N ILE A 83 3.39 -9.02 4.04
CA ILE A 83 3.19 -8.28 5.29
C ILE A 83 4.35 -8.55 6.25
N ALA A 84 5.21 -7.56 6.45
CA ALA A 84 6.29 -7.57 7.41
C ALA A 84 5.93 -6.82 8.71
N MET A 85 6.70 -7.06 9.76
CA MET A 85 6.57 -6.29 10.99
C MET A 85 7.30 -4.95 10.85
N ALA A 86 6.56 -3.84 11.00
CA ALA A 86 7.12 -2.49 11.05
C ALA A 86 7.56 -2.12 12.47
N GLY A 87 6.73 -2.42 13.48
CA GLY A 87 7.03 -2.02 14.85
C GLY A 87 5.86 -2.19 15.84
N PRO A 88 5.86 -1.44 16.96
CA PRO A 88 4.79 -1.50 17.96
C PRO A 88 3.48 -0.86 17.48
N LEU A 89 3.53 0.07 16.53
CA LEU A 89 2.36 0.79 16.00
C LEU A 89 1.59 -0.05 14.97
N GLY A 90 2.29 -0.81 14.14
CA GLY A 90 1.64 -1.62 13.11
C GLY A 90 2.59 -2.50 12.30
N LEU A 91 2.11 -2.87 11.12
CA LEU A 91 2.79 -3.68 10.12
C LEU A 91 3.02 -2.82 8.88
N GLU A 92 4.00 -3.22 8.09
CA GLU A 92 4.34 -2.61 6.81
C GLU A 92 4.35 -3.74 5.79
N ALA A 93 3.75 -3.51 4.65
CA ALA A 93 3.64 -4.52 3.61
C ALA A 93 4.11 -3.97 2.26
N ALA A 94 4.84 -4.80 1.52
CA ALA A 94 4.98 -4.61 0.09
C ALA A 94 3.71 -5.13 -0.59
N PHE A 95 3.20 -4.42 -1.59
CA PHE A 95 2.11 -4.92 -2.42
C PHE A 95 2.43 -4.74 -3.91
N ASP A 96 1.96 -5.68 -4.73
CA ASP A 96 1.99 -5.63 -6.19
C ASP A 96 0.67 -6.16 -6.76
N PHE A 97 -0.20 -5.27 -7.22
CA PHE A 97 -1.48 -5.64 -7.85
C PHE A 97 -1.36 -5.75 -9.39
N GLY A 98 -0.14 -5.80 -9.91
CA GLY A 98 0.20 -5.87 -11.32
C GLY A 98 0.11 -4.52 -12.04
N LEU A 99 -0.92 -3.72 -11.75
CA LEU A 99 -1.05 -2.34 -12.24
C LEU A 99 -0.50 -1.29 -11.28
N LEU A 100 -0.44 -1.64 -10.00
CA LEU A 100 -0.07 -0.74 -8.92
C LEU A 100 0.80 -1.50 -7.94
N GLU A 101 1.94 -0.93 -7.59
CA GLU A 101 2.84 -1.49 -6.59
C GLU A 101 3.25 -0.43 -5.57
N GLY A 102 3.67 -0.86 -4.38
CA GLY A 102 4.23 0.05 -3.39
C GLY A 102 4.21 -0.49 -1.97
N THR A 103 4.09 0.45 -1.04
CA THR A 103 4.14 0.19 0.40
C THR A 103 2.78 0.46 1.05
N MET A 104 2.37 -0.43 1.93
CA MET A 104 1.12 -0.36 2.67
C MET A 104 1.38 -0.41 4.17
N LEU A 105 0.93 0.61 4.90
CA LEU A 105 0.93 0.66 6.35
C LEU A 105 -0.35 0.05 6.88
N LEU A 106 -0.25 -0.75 7.93
CA LEU A 106 -1.33 -1.59 8.45
C LEU A 106 -1.41 -1.48 9.98
N ALA A 107 -2.58 -1.14 10.52
CA ALA A 107 -2.76 -1.07 11.97
C ALA A 107 -4.14 -1.54 12.45
N ASP A 108 -4.21 -1.99 13.71
CA ASP A 108 -5.47 -2.46 14.33
C ASP A 108 -6.44 -1.32 14.71
N SER A 109 -6.06 -0.07 14.48
CA SER A 109 -6.92 1.11 14.67
C SER A 109 -6.43 2.27 13.81
N THR A 110 -7.34 3.16 13.41
CA THR A 110 -7.01 4.36 12.64
C THR A 110 -6.01 5.26 13.37
N VAL A 111 -6.11 5.36 14.70
CA VAL A 111 -5.16 6.16 15.50
C VAL A 111 -3.74 5.61 15.42
N LYS A 112 -3.56 4.28 15.46
CA LYS A 112 -2.22 3.69 15.30
C LYS A 112 -1.72 3.81 13.86
N LEU A 113 -2.62 3.77 12.88
CA LEU A 113 -2.27 3.96 11.48
C LEU A 113 -1.76 5.39 11.25
N GLU A 114 -2.47 6.39 11.78
CA GLU A 114 -2.04 7.79 11.76
C GLU A 114 -0.67 7.96 12.42
N LEU A 115 -0.46 7.41 13.62
CA LEU A 115 0.83 7.48 14.30
C LEU A 115 1.95 6.76 13.54
N LEU A 116 1.65 5.63 12.90
CA LEU A 116 2.63 4.87 12.09
C LEU A 116 3.02 5.67 10.84
N ARG A 117 2.06 6.34 10.20
CA ARG A 117 2.34 7.27 9.09
C ARG A 117 3.22 8.42 9.57
N ASP A 118 2.85 9.07 10.66
CA ASP A 118 3.62 10.20 11.20
C ASP A 118 5.06 9.77 11.58
N GLU A 119 5.30 8.53 12.00
CA GLU A 119 6.64 7.98 12.24
C GLU A 119 7.47 7.88 10.95
N HIS A 120 6.83 7.48 9.84
CA HIS A 120 7.47 7.43 8.52
C HIS A 120 7.65 8.81 7.87
N GLU A 121 6.85 9.82 8.23
CA GLU A 121 6.99 11.20 7.75
C GLU A 121 7.95 12.04 8.62
N GLY A 122 8.05 11.73 9.91
CA GLY A 122 8.83 12.49 10.88
C GLY A 122 10.31 12.10 10.99
N SER A 123 10.74 10.98 10.41
CA SER A 123 12.15 10.56 10.41
C SER A 123 13.05 11.39 9.50
N GLU A 124 12.53 12.44 8.86
CA GLU A 124 13.24 13.27 7.88
C GLU A 124 13.80 14.59 8.43
N LYS A 125 13.91 14.77 9.76
CA LYS A 125 14.53 15.99 10.35
C LYS A 125 15.37 15.70 11.60
N GLU A 126 16.52 15.08 11.40
CA GLU A 126 17.68 15.28 12.28
C GLU A 126 18.90 15.57 11.38
N ASP A 127 18.90 16.77 10.77
CA ASP A 127 20.17 17.39 10.36
C ASP A 127 20.71 18.09 11.61
N ASP A 128 21.78 17.51 12.14
CA ASP A 128 22.62 18.04 13.21
C ASP A 128 23.21 19.39 12.77
N GLU A 129 22.66 20.50 13.27
CA GLU A 129 23.40 21.76 13.41
C GLU A 129 23.93 21.86 14.85
N ASP A 130 24.88 20.98 15.19
CA ASP A 130 25.86 21.24 16.25
C ASP A 130 26.96 22.13 15.66
N GLU A 131 26.76 23.46 15.70
CA GLU A 131 27.87 24.42 15.58
C GLU A 131 28.20 25.00 16.95
N ASP A 132 29.19 24.35 17.57
CA ASP A 132 30.32 24.87 18.34
C ASP A 132 30.13 26.07 19.29
N ASP A 133 30.13 25.70 20.57
CA ASP A 133 31.05 26.09 21.65
C ASP A 133 31.43 27.58 21.87
N ASP A 134 31.22 27.97 23.13
CA ASP A 134 31.48 29.26 23.76
C ASP A 134 32.99 29.60 23.81
N GLU A 135 33.34 30.90 23.78
CA GLU A 135 34.14 31.53 24.85
C GLU A 135 34.22 33.08 24.75
N ASP A 136 34.20 33.68 25.94
CA ASP A 136 34.01 35.07 26.41
C ASP A 136 34.88 36.20 25.82
N ASP A 137 34.41 37.47 25.91
CA ASP A 137 35.00 38.49 26.81
C ASP A 137 34.26 39.88 26.83
N ASP A 138 33.79 40.24 28.04
CA ASP A 138 33.70 41.55 28.72
C ASP A 138 33.10 42.84 28.10
N ASN A 139 32.00 43.34 28.71
CA ASN A 139 32.02 44.45 29.70
C ASN A 139 30.75 45.35 29.74
N ALA A 140 30.27 45.59 30.96
CA ALA A 140 29.51 46.73 31.51
C ALA A 140 28.16 47.19 30.91
N GLY A 141 27.10 46.85 31.65
CA GLY A 141 26.35 47.89 32.38
C GLY A 141 24.90 48.19 31.99
N VAL A 142 24.02 47.96 32.97
CA VAL A 142 22.91 48.85 33.38
C VAL A 142 21.49 48.61 32.80
N ARG A 143 20.61 48.19 33.73
CA ARG A 143 19.16 48.46 33.92
C ARG A 143 18.10 47.59 33.23
N GLY A 144 17.69 46.56 33.98
CA GLY A 144 16.36 46.46 34.62
C GLY A 144 15.11 46.68 33.76
N GLY A 145 14.50 45.59 33.29
CA GLY A 145 13.14 45.53 32.75
C GLY A 145 12.42 44.25 33.17
N LYS A 146 11.23 44.37 33.76
CA LYS A 146 10.42 43.32 34.39
C LYS A 146 10.13 42.12 33.47
N LYS A 147 10.41 40.91 33.99
CA LYS A 147 9.85 39.63 33.53
C LYS A 147 8.32 39.73 33.42
N ARG A 148 7.80 39.59 32.21
CA ARG A 148 6.42 39.13 31.97
C ARG A 148 6.51 37.75 31.32
N GLN A 149 6.37 36.71 32.16
CA GLN A 149 5.99 35.38 31.71
C GLN A 149 4.59 35.47 31.10
N ALA A 150 4.47 35.20 29.80
CA ALA A 150 3.20 34.83 29.21
C ALA A 150 2.94 33.35 29.52
N PRO A 151 1.74 32.96 29.99
CA PRO A 151 1.41 31.57 30.26
C PRO A 151 1.18 30.79 28.94
N SER A 152 1.64 29.54 28.98
CA SER A 152 1.59 28.47 27.98
C SER A 152 0.31 28.32 27.15
N VAL A 153 0.45 27.85 25.91
CA VAL A 153 -0.32 26.69 25.43
C VAL A 153 0.56 25.82 24.54
N VAL A 154 1.41 24.98 25.15
CA VAL A 154 1.88 23.77 24.46
C VAL A 154 0.74 22.76 24.61
N PRO A 155 0.09 22.30 23.53
CA PRO A 155 -0.95 21.29 23.68
C PRO A 155 -0.30 20.02 24.23
N LYS A 156 -0.56 19.73 25.51
CA LYS A 156 -0.24 18.43 26.12
C LYS A 156 -0.80 17.35 25.20
N ALA A 157 0.09 16.51 24.67
CA ALA A 157 -0.26 15.29 23.98
C ALA A 157 -1.34 14.56 24.80
N ARG A 158 -2.57 14.55 24.29
CA ARG A 158 -3.67 13.85 24.93
C ARG A 158 -3.31 12.38 24.81
N LYS A 159 -3.09 11.70 25.94
CA LYS A 159 -3.02 10.24 25.98
C LYS A 159 -4.26 9.71 25.28
N ALA A 160 -4.09 9.18 24.07
CA ALA A 160 -5.18 8.65 23.27
C ALA A 160 -5.79 7.49 24.06
N LYS A 161 -7.07 7.63 24.45
CA LYS A 161 -7.85 6.48 24.89
C LYS A 161 -7.94 5.56 23.68
N SER A 162 -7.32 4.38 23.74
CA SER A 162 -7.52 3.37 22.72
C SER A 162 -9.03 3.14 22.60
N ARG A 163 -9.59 3.45 21.43
CA ARG A 163 -10.97 3.08 21.14
C ARG A 163 -11.01 1.56 21.15
N LYS A 164 -11.96 0.99 21.90
CA LYS A 164 -12.20 -0.45 21.89
C LYS A 164 -12.42 -0.89 20.44
N PRO A 165 -11.93 -2.08 20.03
CA PRO A 165 -12.14 -2.60 18.69
C PRO A 165 -13.63 -2.53 18.33
N ASN A 166 -13.92 -2.14 17.09
CA ASN A 166 -15.29 -2.03 16.59
C ASN A 166 -15.96 -3.41 16.73
N PRO A 167 -17.03 -3.56 17.55
CA PRO A 167 -17.67 -4.87 17.75
C PRO A 167 -18.22 -5.47 16.46
N ALA A 168 -18.53 -4.65 15.45
CA ALA A 168 -19.02 -5.09 14.16
C ALA A 168 -17.95 -5.79 13.31
N HIS A 169 -16.67 -5.43 13.50
CA HIS A 169 -15.54 -5.99 12.73
C HIS A 169 -14.40 -6.34 13.69
N PRO A 170 -14.50 -7.46 14.43
CA PRO A 170 -13.55 -7.81 15.49
C PRO A 170 -12.14 -8.15 14.96
N ARG A 171 -11.97 -8.23 13.64
CA ARG A 171 -10.74 -8.66 12.95
C ARG A 171 -10.31 -7.71 11.84
N ARG A 172 -10.77 -6.45 11.91
CA ARG A 172 -10.40 -5.40 10.97
C ARG A 172 -9.00 -4.88 11.24
N ILE A 173 -8.23 -4.72 10.18
CA ILE A 173 -6.99 -3.93 10.13
C ILE A 173 -7.25 -2.77 9.17
N TYR A 174 -6.87 -1.57 9.55
CA TYR A 174 -6.94 -0.38 8.69
C TYR A 174 -5.64 -0.28 7.90
N LEU A 175 -5.75 0.17 6.66
CA LEU A 175 -4.61 0.35 5.78
C LEU A 175 -4.54 1.77 5.23
N GLN A 176 -3.31 2.21 4.96
CA GLN A 176 -3.01 3.33 4.09
C GLN A 176 -1.87 2.90 3.17
N TRP A 177 -1.85 3.36 1.93
CA TRP A 177 -0.84 2.95 0.97
C TRP A 177 -0.28 4.13 0.20
N ARG A 178 0.98 3.98 -0.23
CA ARG A 178 1.61 4.82 -1.25
C ARG A 178 2.29 3.91 -2.26
N GLY A 179 2.37 4.35 -3.50
CA GLY A 179 2.85 3.50 -4.57
C GLY A 179 2.95 4.21 -5.91
N ARG A 180 3.19 3.42 -6.96
CA ARG A 180 3.29 3.88 -8.33
C ARG A 180 2.57 2.92 -9.28
N GLU A 181 2.12 3.46 -10.40
CA GLU A 181 1.65 2.67 -11.53
C GLU A 181 2.84 1.97 -12.21
N THR A 182 2.69 0.72 -12.62
CA THR A 182 3.81 -0.16 -13.02
C THR A 182 4.30 0.03 -14.46
N GLN A 183 3.52 0.66 -15.36
CA GLN A 183 3.90 0.87 -16.76
C GLN A 183 4.75 2.13 -16.95
N GLU A 184 4.30 3.26 -16.42
CA GLU A 184 4.94 4.57 -16.55
C GLU A 184 5.73 4.98 -15.29
N ASN A 185 5.71 4.14 -14.24
CA ASN A 185 6.33 4.43 -12.94
C ASN A 185 5.83 5.75 -12.34
N GLU A 186 4.57 6.12 -12.60
CA GLU A 186 3.99 7.34 -12.07
C GLU A 186 3.58 7.13 -10.61
N ILE A 187 4.24 7.86 -9.71
CA ILE A 187 3.91 7.89 -8.29
C ILE A 187 2.48 8.40 -8.10
N GLN A 188 1.68 7.62 -7.37
CA GLN A 188 0.29 7.94 -7.04
C GLN A 188 0.26 8.79 -5.77
N LEU A 189 0.04 10.09 -5.95
CA LEU A 189 -0.02 11.04 -4.85
C LEU A 189 -1.22 10.76 -3.95
N ASP A 190 -0.95 10.75 -2.66
CA ASP A 190 -1.94 10.55 -1.60
C ASP A 190 -2.49 11.90 -1.11
N TYR A 191 -3.15 12.63 -2.01
CA TYR A 191 -3.75 13.92 -1.67
C TYR A 191 -4.80 13.73 -0.55
N ASP A 192 -4.72 14.58 0.47
CA ASP A 192 -5.62 14.55 1.63
C ASP A 192 -5.69 13.22 2.40
N ASN A 193 -4.69 12.33 2.24
CA ASN A 193 -4.71 10.97 2.80
C ASN A 193 -5.89 10.12 2.27
N SER A 194 -6.20 10.21 0.97
CA SER A 194 -7.28 9.47 0.33
C SER A 194 -6.98 7.97 0.13
N ASN A 195 -5.71 7.57 0.10
CA ASN A 195 -5.25 6.22 -0.23
C ASN A 195 -5.38 5.28 0.97
N THR A 196 -6.60 5.14 1.47
CA THR A 196 -6.94 4.41 2.69
C THR A 196 -7.90 3.27 2.42
N GLY A 197 -8.03 2.38 3.40
CA GLY A 197 -8.92 1.25 3.34
C GLY A 197 -8.91 0.41 4.60
N TYR A 198 -9.38 -0.83 4.45
CA TYR A 198 -9.30 -1.83 5.51
C TYR A 198 -9.28 -3.24 4.94
N ILE A 199 -8.85 -4.17 5.79
CA ILE A 199 -8.87 -5.60 5.58
C ILE A 199 -9.58 -6.27 6.75
N ASP A 200 -10.56 -7.12 6.46
CA ASP A 200 -11.27 -7.94 7.42
C ASP A 200 -10.82 -9.41 7.31
N PHE A 201 -10.16 -9.91 8.35
CA PHE A 201 -9.81 -11.33 8.40
C PHE A 201 -11.02 -12.20 8.72
N THR A 202 -11.13 -13.30 7.98
CA THR A 202 -12.22 -14.29 8.12
C THR A 202 -11.98 -15.27 9.28
N ASP A 203 -10.72 -15.38 9.73
CA ASP A 203 -10.29 -16.29 10.78
C ASP A 203 -9.23 -15.66 11.71
N ASN A 204 -8.94 -16.31 12.85
CA ASN A 204 -7.99 -15.79 13.84
C ASN A 204 -6.51 -16.06 13.50
N ALA A 205 -6.25 -17.02 12.61
CA ALA A 205 -4.94 -17.37 12.10
C ALA A 205 -4.49 -16.47 10.93
N CYS A 206 -5.34 -15.52 10.52
CA CYS A 206 -5.13 -14.60 9.42
C CYS A 206 -4.87 -15.33 8.09
N THR A 207 -5.58 -16.44 7.82
CA THR A 207 -5.33 -17.24 6.61
C THR A 207 -6.05 -16.71 5.37
N LYS A 208 -7.22 -16.09 5.55
CA LYS A 208 -7.95 -15.41 4.48
C LYS A 208 -8.50 -14.06 4.95
N PHE A 209 -8.49 -13.07 4.06
CA PHE A 209 -9.11 -11.78 4.29
C PHE A 209 -9.88 -11.24 3.08
N GLU A 210 -10.78 -10.29 3.35
CA GLU A 210 -11.47 -9.45 2.37
C GLU A 210 -11.07 -7.99 2.64
N GLY A 211 -10.63 -7.28 1.61
CA GLY A 211 -10.14 -5.92 1.69
C GLY A 211 -10.98 -4.97 0.84
N VAL A 212 -11.04 -3.71 1.27
CA VAL A 212 -11.61 -2.60 0.52
C VAL A 212 -10.66 -1.42 0.65
N ALA A 213 -10.25 -0.83 -0.46
CA ALA A 213 -9.38 0.33 -0.47
C ALA A 213 -9.68 1.25 -1.66
N SER A 214 -9.37 2.53 -1.49
CA SER A 214 -9.40 3.49 -2.58
C SER A 214 -8.05 3.51 -3.28
N PHE A 215 -8.05 3.32 -4.60
CA PHE A 215 -6.88 3.41 -5.45
C PHE A 215 -7.10 4.52 -6.48
N SER A 216 -6.31 5.59 -6.46
CA SER A 216 -6.44 6.76 -7.36
C SER A 216 -6.64 6.38 -8.84
N LEU A 217 -5.94 5.34 -9.32
CA LEU A 217 -6.01 4.88 -10.71
C LEU A 217 -7.20 3.95 -11.02
N VAL A 218 -7.69 3.21 -10.01
CA VAL A 218 -8.69 2.13 -10.21
C VAL A 218 -10.09 2.59 -9.81
N GLY A 219 -10.19 3.42 -8.77
CA GLY A 219 -11.43 3.96 -8.23
C GLY A 219 -11.50 3.88 -6.70
N GLU A 220 -12.63 4.33 -6.18
CA GLU A 220 -12.97 4.25 -4.75
C GLU A 220 -13.60 2.88 -4.42
N ASP A 221 -13.48 2.45 -3.17
CA ASP A 221 -14.10 1.22 -2.63
C ASP A 221 -13.81 -0.07 -3.44
N VAL A 222 -12.57 -0.21 -3.92
CA VAL A 222 -12.14 -1.39 -4.69
C VAL A 222 -11.97 -2.58 -3.76
N ALA A 223 -12.73 -3.65 -4.02
CA ALA A 223 -12.66 -4.89 -3.27
C ALA A 223 -11.52 -5.79 -3.74
N PHE A 224 -10.83 -6.44 -2.80
CA PHE A 224 -9.78 -7.43 -3.07
C PHE A 224 -9.78 -8.54 -2.00
N GLU A 225 -9.20 -9.71 -2.29
CA GLU A 225 -9.21 -10.87 -1.38
C GLU A 225 -7.83 -11.49 -1.21
N GLY A 226 -7.36 -11.65 0.02
CA GLY A 226 -6.06 -12.23 0.33
C GLY A 226 -6.12 -13.67 0.82
N LEU A 227 -5.28 -14.53 0.24
CA LEU A 227 -5.05 -15.91 0.70
C LEU A 227 -3.61 -16.08 1.16
N LYS A 228 -3.42 -16.45 2.43
CA LYS A 228 -2.09 -16.65 3.00
C LYS A 228 -1.46 -17.93 2.44
N ILE A 229 -0.24 -17.79 1.92
CA ILE A 229 0.53 -18.88 1.30
C ILE A 229 1.87 -19.12 2.02
N GLY A 230 2.32 -18.17 2.85
CA GLY A 230 3.57 -18.29 3.61
C GLY A 230 3.51 -17.56 4.95
N THR A 231 4.34 -18.00 5.91
CA THR A 231 4.54 -17.29 7.19
C THR A 231 5.63 -16.23 7.13
N THR A 232 6.46 -16.26 6.10
CA THR A 232 7.61 -15.37 5.94
C THR A 232 7.36 -14.51 4.72
N PRO A 233 7.39 -13.17 4.85
CA PRO A 233 7.31 -12.26 3.71
C PRO A 233 8.43 -12.53 2.71
N GLN A 234 8.12 -12.44 1.42
CA GLN A 234 9.08 -12.68 0.34
C GLN A 234 9.66 -11.37 -0.20
N ALA A 235 8.84 -10.32 -0.32
CA ALA A 235 9.27 -8.97 -0.61
C ALA A 235 9.46 -8.12 0.65
N ARG A 236 10.34 -7.11 0.54
CA ARG A 236 10.48 -6.03 1.52
C ARG A 236 9.85 -4.78 0.93
N ALA A 237 9.07 -4.07 1.74
CA ALA A 237 8.51 -2.78 1.36
C ALA A 237 9.63 -1.77 1.02
N GLU A 238 9.40 -0.99 -0.03
CA GLU A 238 10.21 0.19 -0.31
C GLU A 238 9.95 1.25 0.77
N PRO A 239 10.95 2.10 1.09
CA PRO A 239 10.73 3.22 2.00
C PRO A 239 9.50 4.03 1.62
N TRP A 240 8.66 4.35 2.61
CA TRP A 240 7.45 5.15 2.42
C TRP A 240 7.70 6.50 1.73
N SER A 241 8.88 7.09 1.97
CA SER A 241 9.32 8.36 1.40
C SER A 241 9.67 8.28 -0.09
N ASN A 242 9.94 7.08 -0.64
CA ASN A 242 10.15 6.88 -2.09
C ASN A 242 8.91 7.23 -2.92
N PHE A 243 7.76 7.36 -2.28
CA PHE A 243 6.48 7.70 -2.90
C PHE A 243 5.97 9.06 -2.42
N SER A 244 6.87 9.94 -1.97
CA SER A 244 6.53 11.30 -1.53
C SER A 244 6.20 12.23 -2.70
N GLU A 245 5.63 13.39 -2.39
CA GLU A 245 5.40 14.46 -3.37
C GLU A 245 6.73 14.99 -3.93
N GLU A 246 7.79 15.02 -3.13
CA GLU A 246 9.14 15.43 -3.56
C GLU A 246 9.71 14.48 -4.61
N GLU A 247 9.58 13.17 -4.40
CA GLU A 247 9.99 12.15 -5.37
C GLU A 247 9.17 12.23 -6.66
N TYR A 248 7.86 12.46 -6.55
CA TYR A 248 7.01 12.71 -7.71
C TYR A 248 7.46 13.94 -8.51
N GLU A 249 7.73 15.07 -7.83
CA GLU A 249 8.20 16.29 -8.47
C GLU A 249 9.57 16.11 -9.12
N SER A 250 10.50 15.43 -8.45
CA SER A 250 11.81 15.06 -8.99
C SER A 250 11.69 14.20 -10.26
N ALA A 251 10.86 13.15 -10.21
CA ALA A 251 10.58 12.29 -11.35
C ALA A 251 9.91 13.06 -12.51
N ARG A 252 9.01 14.01 -12.20
CA ARG A 252 8.33 14.84 -13.20
C ARG A 252 9.29 15.79 -13.91
N VAL A 253 10.20 16.45 -13.17
CA VAL A 253 11.20 17.37 -13.75
C VAL A 253 12.21 16.61 -14.59
N GLY A 254 12.65 15.43 -14.14
CA GLY A 254 13.60 14.58 -14.86
C GLY A 254 13.11 14.06 -16.22
N ARG A 255 11.79 14.05 -16.48
CA ARG A 255 11.21 13.62 -17.77
C ARG A 255 11.41 14.62 -18.92
N TRP A 256 11.82 15.86 -18.64
CA TRP A 256 11.93 16.94 -19.63
C TRP A 256 13.37 17.40 -19.91
N HIS A 257 14.37 16.56 -19.65
CA HIS A 257 15.79 16.85 -19.91
C HIS A 257 16.44 15.83 -20.85
#